data_AF-A0A914R283-F1
#
_entry.id   AF-A0A914R283-F1
#
_cell.length_a   1.000
_cell.length_b   1.000
_cell.length_c   1.000
_cell.angle_alpha   90.00
_cell.angle_beta   90.00
_cell.angle_gamma   90.00
#
_symmetry.space_group_name_H-M   'P 1'
#
loop_
_entity.id
_entity.type
_entity.pdbx_description
1 polymer ?
#
loop_
_entity_poly.entity_id
_entity_poly.type
_entity_poly.pdbx_seq_one_letter_code
_entity_poly.pdbx_strand_id
1 'polypeptide(L)'
;MQVSSWYEPGETWSSKFGALSSAYEECRAEAVGYFLCTYPDVLKIFGHEGEMAETIKYVNWMSEVLAGLLVLEFYSPDTKNWGQVRIL
;
A
#
# COMPACT_ATOMS: atom_id res chain seq x y z
N MET A 1 -27.42 -2.61 -3.56
CA MET A 1 -26.49 -3.57 -2.96
C MET A 1 -26.54 -3.34 -1.45
N GLN A 2 -26.94 -4.35 -0.66
CA GLN A 2 -26.95 -4.26 0.80
C GLN A 2 -25.75 -5.02 1.36
N VAL A 3 -25.18 -4.54 2.46
CA VAL A 3 -24.10 -5.24 3.17
C VAL A 3 -24.66 -6.53 3.78
N SER A 4 -23.97 -7.65 3.58
CA SER A 4 -24.38 -8.98 4.08
C SER A 4 -23.37 -9.63 5.03
N SER A 5 -22.30 -8.92 5.43
CA SER A 5 -21.26 -9.43 6.33
C SER A 5 -20.67 -8.34 7.21
N TRP A 6 -20.23 -8.73 8.41
CA TRP A 6 -19.59 -7.88 9.42
C TRP A 6 -18.72 -8.75 10.36
N TYR A 7 -18.00 -8.12 11.29
CA TYR A 7 -17.28 -8.82 12.36
C TYR A 7 -18.25 -9.23 13.48
N GLU A 8 -18.19 -10.48 13.91
CA GLU A 8 -18.89 -11.01 15.07
C GLU A 8 -18.12 -10.71 16.38
N PRO A 9 -18.75 -10.82 17.56
CA PRO A 9 -18.08 -10.60 18.83
C PRO A 9 -16.80 -11.45 19.00
N GLY A 10 -15.70 -10.79 19.34
CA GLY A 10 -14.38 -11.42 19.51
C GLY A 10 -13.56 -11.55 18.22
N GLU A 11 -14.13 -11.23 17.07
CA GLU A 11 -13.40 -11.22 15.81
C GLU A 11 -12.62 -9.92 15.62
N THR A 12 -11.45 -10.04 15.00
CA THR A 12 -10.54 -8.92 14.71
C THR A 12 -10.10 -8.99 13.25
N TRP A 13 -9.51 -7.90 12.76
CA TRP A 13 -8.88 -7.85 11.45
C TRP A 13 -7.95 -9.05 11.21
N SER A 14 -7.00 -9.27 12.13
CA SER A 14 -6.04 -10.37 12.02
C SER A 14 -6.69 -11.76 12.12
N SER A 15 -7.76 -11.94 12.90
CA SER A 15 -8.43 -13.25 12.98
C SER A 15 -9.24 -13.59 11.73
N LYS A 16 -9.82 -12.59 11.04
CA LYS A 16 -10.57 -12.80 9.79
C LYS A 16 -9.69 -12.90 8.55
N PHE A 17 -8.63 -12.09 8.48
CA PHE A 17 -7.74 -11.99 7.32
C PHE A 17 -6.50 -12.89 7.44
N GLY A 18 -6.22 -13.43 8.63
CA GLY A 18 -5.16 -14.40 8.86
C GLY A 18 -3.79 -13.88 8.39
N ALA A 19 -3.06 -14.72 7.65
CA ALA A 19 -1.73 -14.37 7.13
C ALA A 19 -1.72 -13.16 6.17
N LEU A 20 -2.86 -12.83 5.53
CA LEU A 20 -2.98 -11.68 4.62
C LEU A 20 -3.21 -10.36 5.35
N SER A 21 -3.51 -10.39 6.65
CA SER A 21 -3.96 -9.20 7.37
C SER A 21 -2.95 -8.06 7.32
N SER A 22 -1.64 -8.35 7.45
CA SER A 22 -0.61 -7.31 7.41
C SER A 22 -0.47 -6.73 6.01
N ALA A 23 -0.17 -7.57 5.03
CA ALA A 23 0.11 -7.15 3.65
C ALA A 23 -1.09 -6.42 3.03
N TYR A 24 -2.32 -6.84 3.33
CA TYR A 24 -3.51 -6.17 2.83
C TYR A 24 -3.66 -4.77 3.43
N GLU A 25 -3.45 -4.62 4.75
CA GLU A 25 -3.60 -3.32 5.41
C GLU A 25 -2.45 -2.36 5.05
N GLU A 26 -1.23 -2.88 4.89
CA GLU A 26 -0.08 -2.11 4.38
C GLU A 26 -0.36 -1.61 2.96
N CYS A 27 -0.82 -2.48 2.06
CA CYS A 27 -1.19 -2.09 0.69
C CYS A 27 -2.31 -1.02 0.69
N ARG A 28 -3.31 -1.15 1.58
CA ARG A 28 -4.36 -0.13 1.74
C ARG A 28 -3.77 1.21 2.18
N ALA A 29 -2.82 1.21 3.12
CA ALA A 29 -2.19 2.42 3.63
C ALA A 29 -1.32 3.11 2.56
N GLU A 30 -0.54 2.34 1.80
CA GLU A 30 0.26 2.84 0.68
C GLU A 30 -0.61 3.47 -0.41
N ALA A 31 -1.70 2.78 -0.81
CA ALA A 31 -2.65 3.30 -1.77
C ALA A 31 -3.25 4.64 -1.34
N VAL A 32 -3.52 4.81 -0.05
CA VAL A 32 -3.97 6.11 0.51
C VAL A 32 -2.88 7.17 0.36
N GLY A 33 -1.61 6.84 0.61
CA GLY A 33 -0.48 7.76 0.38
C GLY A 33 -0.39 8.22 -1.09
N TYR A 34 -0.49 7.28 -2.04
CA TYR A 34 -0.48 7.58 -3.48
C TYR A 34 -1.67 8.43 -3.93
N PHE A 35 -2.84 8.18 -3.34
CA PHE A 35 -4.01 8.99 -3.60
C PHE A 35 -3.85 10.41 -3.03
N LEU A 36 -3.44 10.53 -1.77
CA LEU A 36 -3.34 11.83 -1.09
C LEU A 36 -2.21 12.71 -1.64
N CYS A 37 -1.12 12.14 -2.15
CA CYS A 37 -0.04 12.94 -2.76
C CYS A 37 -0.46 13.64 -4.06
N THR A 38 -1.64 13.32 -4.62
CA THR A 38 -2.21 14.05 -5.76
C THR A 38 -2.84 15.39 -5.38
N TYR A 39 -3.05 15.65 -4.08
CA TYR A 39 -3.60 16.91 -3.59
C TYR A 39 -2.47 17.89 -3.26
N PRO A 40 -2.38 19.06 -3.92
CA PRO A 40 -1.30 20.02 -3.69
C PRO A 40 -1.16 20.46 -2.23
N ASP A 41 -2.27 20.59 -1.51
CA ASP A 41 -2.27 20.97 -0.10
C ASP A 41 -1.53 19.96 0.80
N VAL A 42 -1.53 18.67 0.42
CA VAL A 42 -0.79 17.64 1.16
C VAL A 42 0.72 17.87 1.00
N LEU A 43 1.21 18.08 -0.22
CA LEU A 43 2.63 18.34 -0.47
C LEU A 43 3.08 19.68 0.11
N LYS A 44 2.17 20.66 0.20
CA LYS A 44 2.41 21.93 0.87
C LYS A 44 2.68 21.78 2.38
N ILE A 45 2.03 20.83 3.06
CA ILE A 45 2.33 20.49 4.47
C ILE A 45 3.81 20.07 4.60
N PHE A 46 4.35 19.36 3.60
CA PHE A 46 5.75 18.95 3.54
C PHE A 46 6.69 20.03 2.97
N GLY A 47 6.18 21.24 2.69
CA GLY A 47 6.99 22.36 2.19
C GLY A 47 7.30 22.32 0.70
N HIS A 48 6.54 21.58 -0.10
CA HIS A 48 6.74 21.46 -1.54
C HIS A 48 5.57 22.02 -2.35
N GLU A 49 5.87 22.88 -3.32
CA GLU A 49 4.91 23.48 -4.24
C GLU A 49 5.48 23.53 -5.68
N GLY A 50 4.62 23.78 -6.66
CA GLY A 50 5.01 23.97 -8.05
C GLY A 50 5.67 22.73 -8.68
N GLU A 51 6.65 22.95 -9.55
CA GLU A 51 7.34 21.89 -10.31
C GLU A 51 8.01 20.85 -9.42
N MET A 52 8.52 21.26 -8.25
CA MET A 52 9.15 20.34 -7.31
C MET A 52 8.12 19.35 -6.71
N ALA A 53 6.91 19.83 -6.38
CA ALA A 53 5.84 18.96 -5.90
C ALA A 53 5.42 17.93 -6.96
N GLU A 54 5.33 18.34 -8.23
CA GLU A 54 5.06 17.44 -9.34
C GLU A 54 6.17 16.39 -9.53
N THR A 55 7.43 16.81 -9.39
CA THR A 55 8.59 15.89 -9.47
C THR A 55 8.57 14.88 -8.33
N ILE A 56 8.29 15.32 -7.10
CA ILE A 56 8.18 14.43 -5.94
C ILE A 56 7.06 13.41 -6.13
N LYS A 57 5.88 13.86 -6.57
CA LYS A 57 4.78 12.96 -6.91
C LYS A 57 5.17 11.95 -7.98
N TYR A 58 5.81 12.38 -9.06
CA TYR A 58 6.28 11.50 -10.12
C TYR A 58 7.26 10.44 -9.60
N VAL A 59 8.29 10.86 -8.86
CA VAL A 59 9.29 9.94 -8.30
C VAL A 59 8.64 8.98 -7.32
N ASN A 60 7.75 9.45 -6.44
CA ASN A 60 7.03 8.61 -5.49
C ASN A 60 6.28 7.45 -6.19
N TRP A 61 5.52 7.75 -7.24
CA TRP A 61 4.81 6.74 -8.02
C TRP A 61 5.77 5.79 -8.78
N MET A 62 6.83 6.33 -9.39
CA MET A 62 7.79 5.52 -10.13
C MET A 62 8.61 4.58 -9.24
N SER A 63 9.00 5.05 -8.05
CA SER A 63 9.72 4.25 -7.06
C SER A 63 8.90 3.04 -6.62
N GLU A 64 7.59 3.18 -6.47
CA GLU A 64 6.70 2.07 -6.11
C GLU A 64 6.60 1.01 -7.20
N VAL A 65 6.37 1.44 -8.44
CA VAL A 65 6.27 0.51 -9.57
C VAL A 65 7.57 -0.28 -9.72
N LEU A 66 8.71 0.37 -9.51
CA LEU A 66 10.01 -0.30 -9.51
C LEU A 66 10.12 -1.28 -8.35
N ALA A 67 9.73 -0.90 -7.13
CA ALA A 67 9.74 -1.77 -5.96
C ALA A 67 8.85 -3.02 -6.18
N GLY A 68 7.66 -2.85 -6.76
CA GLY A 68 6.75 -3.92 -7.13
C GLY A 68 7.27 -4.86 -8.22
N LEU A 69 8.24 -4.44 -9.03
CA LEU A 69 8.96 -5.33 -9.94
C LEU A 69 10.09 -6.07 -9.23
N LEU A 70 10.85 -5.38 -8.38
CA LEU A 70 11.96 -5.96 -7.62
C LEU A 70 11.48 -7.02 -6.63
N VAL A 71 10.28 -6.85 -6.06
CA VAL A 71 9.72 -7.80 -5.09
C VAL A 71 9.50 -9.20 -5.67
N LEU A 72 9.38 -9.33 -6.99
CA LEU A 72 9.17 -10.62 -7.64
C LEU A 72 10.30 -11.62 -7.35
N GLU A 73 11.50 -11.14 -6.96
CA GLU A 73 12.60 -11.99 -6.48
C GLU A 73 12.24 -12.78 -5.21
N PHE A 74 11.31 -12.27 -4.38
CA PHE A 74 10.86 -12.91 -3.14
C PHE A 74 9.64 -13.82 -3.31
N TYR A 75 9.10 -13.94 -4.53
CA TYR A 75 8.03 -14.88 -4.83
C TYR A 75 8.61 -16.25 -5.18
N SER A 76 8.15 -17.29 -4.48
CA SER A 76 8.46 -18.68 -4.82
C SER A 76 7.41 -19.23 -5.79
N PRO A 77 7.74 -19.43 -7.09
CA PRO A 77 6.76 -19.92 -8.06
C PRO A 77 6.35 -21.37 -7.80
N ASP A 78 7.25 -22.19 -7.24
CA ASP A 78 7.00 -23.61 -6.95
C ASP A 78 5.95 -23.78 -5.85
N THR A 79 6.04 -22.96 -4.80
CA THR A 79 5.10 -23.01 -3.66
C THR A 79 3.95 -22.04 -3.79
N LYS A 80 3.98 -21.16 -4.79
CA LYS A 80 3.06 -20.03 -5.00
C LYS A 80 2.91 -19.13 -3.77
N ASN A 81 4.00 -18.99 -3.02
CA ASN A 81 4.04 -18.22 -1.79
C ASN A 81 5.01 -17.05 -1.91
N TRP A 82 4.61 -15.94 -1.32
CA TRP A 82 5.48 -14.82 -1.06
C TRP A 82 6.24 -15.09 0.25
N GLY A 83 7.55 -14.76 0.28
CA GLY A 83 8.32 -14.73 1.53
C GLY A 83 7.80 -13.66 2.51
N GLN A 84 8.54 -13.36 3.57
CA GLN A 84 8.27 -12.13 4.34
C GLN A 84 8.59 -10.93 3.45
N VAL A 85 7.58 -10.49 2.71
CA VAL A 85 7.59 -9.26 1.94
C VAL A 85 7.20 -8.16 2.92
N ARG A 86 8.20 -7.44 3.40
CA ARG A 86 8.02 -6.12 3.98
C ARG A 86 8.75 -5.20 3.03
N ILE A 87 8.01 -4.56 2.14
CA ILE A 87 8.53 -3.46 1.34
C ILE A 87 8.06 -2.22 2.07
N LEU A 88 9.05 -1.38 2.37
CA LEU A 88 9.12 -0.35 3.42
C LEU A 88 9.56 -0.86 4.80
#